data_AF-L7MTA8-F1
#
_entry.id   AF-L7MTA8-F1
#
_cell.length_a   1.000
_cell.length_b   1.000
_cell.length_c   1.000
_cell.angle_alpha   90.00
_cell.angle_beta   90.00
_cell.angle_gamma   90.00
#
_symmetry.space_group_name_H-M   'P 1'
#
loop_
_entity.id
_entity.type
_entity.pdbx_description
1 polymer ?
#
loop_
_entity_poly.entity_id
_entity_poly.type
_entity_poly.pdbx_seq_one_letter_code
_entity_poly.pdbx_strand_id
1 'polypeptide(L)'
;DKVDLNLIAALIRYIVLKEEDGAILVFLPGWDNISTLHDLLMSQVMFKSDKFLIIPLHSLMPTVNQTQVFKRTPPGVRKIVIATNIAETSITIDDVVFVIDGGKIKETHFDTQNNISTMSAEWVSKANAKQRRGRAGRVQPGHCYHLYNGLRASLLDDYQLPEILRTPLEELCLQIKILRLGGIACFLSRLMDPPSDEAVSLSIKHLMELNALDKQEELTPLGVHLARLPVEPHIGKMILFGALFCCLDPVLTIAASLSFKDPFVIPLGKEKIADARRKELAKDTKSDHLTVVNAFEGWEEARRRGFRHEKDYCWEYFLSSNTLQMLHNMKGQFAKHLLGAGF
;
A
#
# COMPACT_ATOMS: atom_id res chain seq x y z
N ASP A 1 -4.71 9.21 -16.07
CA ASP A 1 -5.82 9.71 -15.23
C ASP A 1 -5.53 9.56 -13.75
N LYS A 2 -5.41 10.67 -13.02
CA LYS A 2 -5.18 10.70 -11.56
C LYS A 2 -6.44 11.17 -10.85
N VAL A 3 -6.63 10.76 -9.59
CA VAL A 3 -7.70 11.31 -8.73
C VAL A 3 -7.45 12.80 -8.48
N ASP A 4 -8.46 13.64 -8.71
CA ASP A 4 -8.37 15.07 -8.44
C ASP A 4 -8.56 15.36 -6.94
N LEU A 5 -7.43 15.51 -6.23
CA LEU A 5 -7.44 15.79 -4.80
C LEU A 5 -7.92 17.21 -4.46
N ASN A 6 -7.79 18.17 -5.39
CA ASN A 6 -8.28 19.53 -5.18
C ASN A 6 -9.81 19.55 -5.22
N LEU A 7 -10.41 18.79 -6.14
CA LEU A 7 -11.85 18.59 -6.19
C LEU A 7 -12.36 17.93 -4.90
N ILE A 8 -11.68 16.90 -4.40
CA ILE A 8 -12.04 16.26 -3.12
C ILE A 8 -11.95 17.27 -1.97
N ALA A 9 -10.87 18.05 -1.87
CA ALA A 9 -10.74 19.05 -0.82
C ALA A 9 -11.82 20.15 -0.90
N ALA A 10 -12.20 20.57 -2.11
CA ALA A 10 -13.30 21.50 -2.33
C ALA A 10 -14.65 20.91 -1.93
N LEU A 11 -14.91 19.63 -2.25
CA LEU A 11 -16.12 18.92 -1.86
C LEU A 11 -16.21 18.73 -0.34
N ILE A 12 -15.12 18.36 0.33
CA ILE A 12 -15.06 18.29 1.80
C ILE A 12 -15.42 19.66 2.39
N ARG A 13 -14.86 20.75 1.86
CA ARG A 13 -15.17 22.10 2.32
C ARG A 13 -16.64 22.45 2.11
N TYR A 14 -17.22 22.06 0.98
CA TYR A 14 -18.65 22.26 0.71
C TYR A 14 -19.51 21.53 1.76
N ILE A 15 -19.26 20.23 1.98
CA ILE A 15 -19.98 19.40 2.95
C ILE A 15 -19.90 20.01 4.35
N VAL A 16 -18.71 20.45 4.76
CA VAL A 16 -18.48 21.09 6.08
C VAL A 16 -19.27 22.38 6.25
N LEU A 17 -19.47 23.16 5.19
CA LEU A 17 -20.10 24.49 5.26
C LEU A 17 -21.60 24.47 4.97
N LYS A 18 -22.11 23.45 4.28
CA LYS A 18 -23.46 23.46 3.69
C LYS A 18 -24.34 22.29 4.10
N GLU A 19 -23.76 21.17 4.53
CA GLU A 19 -24.51 19.96 4.89
C GLU A 19 -24.55 19.77 6.40
N GLU A 20 -25.50 18.95 6.88
CA GLU A 20 -25.65 18.60 8.29
C GLU A 20 -24.44 17.86 8.89
N ASP A 21 -24.53 17.57 10.19
CA ASP A 21 -23.51 16.83 10.93
C ASP A 21 -23.40 15.37 10.49
N GLY A 22 -22.15 14.90 10.45
CA GLY A 22 -21.79 13.56 10.04
C GLY A 22 -20.32 13.43 9.72
N ALA A 23 -19.75 12.25 9.94
CA ALA A 23 -18.38 11.98 9.53
C ALA A 23 -18.29 11.84 8.00
N ILE A 24 -17.15 12.27 7.47
CA ILE A 24 -16.82 12.16 6.04
C ILE A 24 -15.82 11.02 5.88
N LEU A 25 -16.12 10.05 5.01
CA LEU A 25 -15.23 8.96 4.63
C LEU A 25 -14.80 9.14 3.17
N VAL A 26 -13.50 9.25 2.93
CA VAL A 26 -12.92 9.44 1.60
C VAL A 26 -12.19 8.17 1.19
N PHE A 27 -12.50 7.63 0.00
CA PHE A 27 -11.79 6.51 -0.59
C PHE A 27 -10.75 6.97 -1.61
N LEU A 28 -9.50 6.61 -1.38
CA LEU A 28 -8.35 6.89 -2.26
C LEU A 28 -7.57 5.59 -2.55
N PRO A 29 -6.87 5.50 -3.70
CA PRO A 29 -6.26 4.25 -4.12
C PRO A 29 -5.04 3.82 -3.27
N GLY A 30 -4.35 4.74 -2.60
CA GLY A 30 -3.19 4.40 -1.78
C GLY A 30 -2.62 5.55 -0.95
N TRP A 31 -1.54 5.24 -0.21
CA TRP A 31 -0.91 6.14 0.77
C TRP A 31 -0.48 7.50 0.20
N ASP A 32 0.02 7.54 -1.04
CA ASP A 32 0.45 8.79 -1.67
C ASP A 32 -0.70 9.80 -1.76
N ASN A 33 -1.89 9.35 -2.18
CA ASN A 33 -3.05 10.22 -2.27
C ASN A 33 -3.59 10.58 -0.89
N ILE A 34 -3.58 9.63 0.06
CA ILE A 34 -4.02 9.86 1.44
C ILE A 34 -3.18 10.96 2.10
N SER A 35 -1.85 10.83 2.08
CA SER A 35 -0.94 11.80 2.67
C SER A 35 -1.01 13.16 1.97
N THR A 36 -1.07 13.18 0.63
CA THR A 36 -1.22 14.42 -0.13
C THR A 36 -2.53 15.16 0.18
N LEU A 37 -3.67 14.44 0.28
CA LEU A 37 -4.95 15.07 0.63
C LEU A 37 -4.96 15.54 2.09
N HIS A 38 -4.38 14.77 3.01
CA HIS A 38 -4.22 15.17 4.40
C HIS A 38 -3.46 16.50 4.52
N ASP A 39 -2.30 16.60 3.86
CA ASP A 39 -1.49 17.82 3.86
C ASP A 39 -2.21 18.98 3.18
N LEU A 40 -2.94 18.72 2.09
CA LEU A 40 -3.75 19.72 1.39
C LEU A 40 -4.86 20.29 2.29
N LEU A 41 -5.54 19.46 3.08
CA LEU A 41 -6.53 19.90 4.06
C LEU A 41 -5.86 20.69 5.18
N MET A 42 -4.81 20.13 5.80
CA MET A 42 -4.08 20.76 6.92
C MET A 42 -3.36 22.06 6.52
N SER A 43 -3.12 22.30 5.24
CA SER A 43 -2.59 23.59 4.76
C SER A 43 -3.59 24.75 4.90
N GLN A 44 -4.90 24.45 4.96
CA GLN A 44 -5.96 25.43 5.03
C GLN A 44 -6.32 25.73 6.49
N VAL A 45 -6.44 27.02 6.83
CA VAL A 45 -6.70 27.49 8.20
C VAL A 45 -7.94 26.86 8.83
N MET A 46 -8.99 26.61 8.03
CA MET A 46 -10.23 25.97 8.48
C MET A 46 -9.99 24.62 9.16
N PHE A 47 -9.21 23.74 8.53
CA PHE A 47 -9.04 22.36 8.99
C PHE A 47 -7.96 22.21 10.07
N LYS A 48 -7.22 23.27 10.40
CA LYS A 48 -6.26 23.30 11.52
C LYS A 48 -6.93 23.48 12.89
N SER A 49 -8.24 23.77 12.91
CA SER A 49 -9.00 23.92 14.15
C SER A 49 -9.27 22.56 14.81
N ASP A 50 -9.32 22.54 16.14
CA ASP A 50 -9.72 21.37 16.96
C ASP A 50 -11.16 20.89 16.70
N LYS A 51 -11.92 21.61 15.85
CA LYS A 51 -13.22 21.18 15.33
C LYS A 51 -13.13 20.07 14.28
N PHE A 52 -11.93 19.70 13.84
CA PHE A 52 -11.73 18.64 12.84
C PHE A 52 -10.81 17.56 13.36
N LEU A 53 -11.22 16.31 13.17
CA LEU A 53 -10.38 15.13 13.40
C LEU A 53 -10.13 14.44 12.06
N ILE A 54 -8.97 14.68 11.45
CA ILE A 54 -8.59 14.10 10.16
C ILE A 54 -7.72 12.86 10.42
N ILE A 55 -8.19 11.69 9.98
CA ILE A 55 -7.55 10.39 10.27
C ILE A 55 -7.17 9.71 8.95
N PRO A 56 -5.87 9.57 8.61
CA PRO A 56 -5.44 8.71 7.53
C PRO A 56 -5.60 7.24 7.93
N LEU A 57 -6.05 6.39 6.99
CA LEU A 57 -6.29 4.97 7.24
C LEU A 57 -5.77 4.11 6.07
N HIS A 58 -4.77 3.27 6.35
CA HIS A 58 -4.14 2.39 5.37
C HIS A 58 -3.72 1.08 6.04
N SER A 59 -3.74 -0.04 5.30
CA SER A 59 -3.43 -1.39 5.81
C SER A 59 -2.04 -1.48 6.46
N LEU A 60 -1.04 -0.85 5.85
CA LEU A 60 0.34 -0.79 6.35
C LEU A 60 0.55 0.14 7.57
N MET A 61 -0.47 0.84 8.07
CA MET A 61 -0.33 1.64 9.29
C MET A 61 -0.32 0.76 10.54
N PRO A 62 0.40 1.15 11.61
CA PRO A 62 0.35 0.44 12.89
C PRO A 62 -1.09 0.28 13.41
N THR A 63 -1.43 -0.89 13.95
CA THR A 63 -2.78 -1.22 14.44
C THR A 63 -3.33 -0.20 15.43
N VAL A 64 -2.48 0.33 16.33
CA VAL A 64 -2.87 1.36 17.31
C VAL A 64 -3.45 2.60 16.62
N ASN A 65 -2.88 3.01 15.48
CA ASN A 65 -3.35 4.18 14.74
C ASN A 65 -4.67 3.88 14.02
N GLN A 66 -4.87 2.64 13.54
CA GLN A 66 -6.13 2.24 12.90
C GLN A 66 -7.31 2.28 13.88
N THR A 67 -7.09 1.93 15.16
CA THR A 67 -8.19 1.91 16.16
C THR A 67 -8.80 3.27 16.48
N GLN A 68 -8.09 4.37 16.18
CA GLN A 68 -8.58 5.73 16.44
C GLN A 68 -9.84 6.06 15.62
N VAL A 69 -10.02 5.40 14.48
CA VAL A 69 -11.15 5.62 13.56
C VAL A 69 -12.51 5.27 14.18
N PHE A 70 -12.53 4.31 15.12
CA PHE A 70 -13.75 3.81 15.76
C PHE A 70 -14.27 4.72 16.86
N LYS A 71 -13.44 5.63 17.37
CA LYS A 71 -13.88 6.55 18.43
C LYS A 71 -14.84 7.58 17.83
N ARG A 72 -15.99 7.74 18.48
CA ARG A 72 -16.93 8.83 18.16
C ARG A 72 -16.33 10.15 18.58
N THR A 73 -16.52 11.18 17.75
CA THR A 73 -16.08 12.53 18.08
C THR A 73 -17.05 13.22 19.03
N PRO A 74 -16.57 14.15 19.88
CA PRO A 74 -17.44 15.02 20.66
C PRO A 74 -18.37 15.86 19.76
N PRO A 75 -19.52 16.32 20.28
CA PRO A 75 -20.39 17.26 19.56
C PRO A 75 -19.61 18.51 19.11
N GLY A 76 -19.84 18.93 17.87
CA GLY A 76 -19.13 20.06 17.25
C GLY A 76 -17.75 19.76 16.69
N VAL A 77 -17.26 18.50 16.81
CA VAL A 77 -16.04 18.02 16.15
C VAL A 77 -16.41 17.09 15.01
N ARG A 78 -16.03 17.45 13.79
CA ARG A 78 -16.28 16.63 12.58
C ARG A 78 -15.10 15.72 12.28
N LYS A 79 -15.38 14.42 12.17
CA LYS A 79 -14.40 13.40 11.77
C LYS A 79 -14.30 13.30 10.25
N ILE A 80 -13.09 13.28 9.73
CA ILE A 80 -12.78 13.09 8.30
C ILE A 80 -11.79 11.93 8.20
N VAL A 81 -12.24 10.80 7.68
CA VAL A 81 -11.40 9.61 7.50
C VAL A 81 -10.99 9.52 6.04
N ILE A 82 -9.68 9.43 5.79
CA ILE A 82 -9.11 9.31 4.45
C ILE A 82 -8.50 7.92 4.31
N ALA A 83 -9.18 7.03 3.59
CA ALA A 83 -8.93 5.59 3.61
C ALA A 83 -8.67 4.98 2.23
N THR A 84 -8.03 3.82 2.22
CA THR A 84 -8.08 2.90 1.06
C THR A 84 -9.34 2.03 1.09
N ASN A 85 -9.40 1.04 0.20
CA ASN A 85 -10.43 0.00 0.19
C ASN A 85 -10.51 -0.83 1.49
N ILE A 86 -9.59 -0.68 2.45
CA ILE A 86 -9.72 -1.32 3.79
C ILE A 86 -11.00 -0.88 4.52
N ALA A 87 -11.49 0.33 4.27
CA ALA A 87 -12.76 0.82 4.83
C ALA A 87 -14.00 0.33 4.07
N GLU A 88 -13.81 -0.37 2.94
CA GLU A 88 -14.90 -0.86 2.08
C GLU A 88 -15.54 -2.13 2.62
N THR A 89 -14.76 -2.97 3.31
CA THR A 89 -15.22 -4.26 3.87
C THR A 89 -14.79 -4.39 5.34
N SER A 90 -13.48 -4.34 5.60
CA SER A 90 -12.84 -4.75 6.85
C SER A 90 -13.11 -3.85 8.06
N ILE A 91 -13.54 -2.60 7.85
CA ILE A 91 -13.71 -1.62 8.91
C ILE A 91 -15.10 -0.99 8.86
N THR A 92 -15.74 -0.92 10.03
CA THR A 92 -17.05 -0.30 10.24
C THR A 92 -16.88 0.97 11.06
N ILE A 93 -17.16 2.12 10.45
CA ILE A 93 -17.12 3.43 11.11
C ILE A 93 -18.57 3.90 11.23
N ASP A 94 -19.09 3.95 12.45
CA ASP A 94 -20.53 4.05 12.67
C ASP A 94 -21.12 5.42 12.32
N ASP A 95 -20.37 6.51 12.51
CA ASP A 95 -20.84 7.89 12.37
C ASP A 95 -20.67 8.48 10.95
N VAL A 96 -20.41 7.65 9.94
CA VAL A 96 -20.26 8.08 8.55
C VAL A 96 -21.61 8.40 7.93
N VAL A 97 -21.71 9.61 7.37
CA VAL A 97 -22.90 10.13 6.67
C VAL A 97 -22.55 10.53 5.24
N PHE A 98 -21.32 11.01 5.02
CA PHE A 98 -20.85 11.43 3.72
C PHE A 98 -19.72 10.51 3.26
N VAL A 99 -19.87 9.90 2.09
CA VAL A 99 -18.83 9.12 1.43
C VAL A 99 -18.38 9.85 0.18
N ILE A 100 -17.07 10.05 0.03
CA ILE A 100 -16.46 10.55 -1.19
C ILE A 100 -15.66 9.40 -1.82
N ASP A 101 -16.17 8.86 -2.90
CA ASP A 101 -15.53 7.79 -3.66
C ASP A 101 -14.65 8.38 -4.76
N GLY A 102 -13.33 8.33 -4.56
CA GLY A 102 -12.35 8.76 -5.56
C GLY A 102 -12.38 7.95 -6.86
N GLY A 103 -13.14 6.85 -6.93
CA GLY A 103 -13.38 6.08 -8.16
C GLY A 103 -12.22 5.17 -8.56
N LYS A 104 -11.17 5.11 -7.73
CA LYS A 104 -9.96 4.32 -8.00
C LYS A 104 -9.68 3.32 -6.87
N ILE A 105 -9.00 2.23 -7.22
CA ILE A 105 -8.52 1.17 -6.33
C ILE A 105 -7.16 0.68 -6.82
N LYS A 106 -6.26 0.28 -5.92
CA LYS A 106 -5.00 -0.34 -6.33
C LYS A 106 -5.24 -1.82 -6.61
N GLU A 107 -4.82 -2.27 -7.78
CA GLU A 107 -4.85 -3.67 -8.18
C GLU A 107 -3.47 -4.12 -8.61
N THR A 108 -3.15 -5.38 -8.29
CA THR A 108 -2.01 -6.09 -8.85
C THR A 108 -2.46 -6.77 -10.14
N HIS A 109 -1.65 -6.61 -11.18
CA HIS A 109 -1.77 -7.27 -12.46
C HIS A 109 -0.48 -8.02 -12.78
N PHE A 110 -0.62 -9.22 -13.32
CA PHE A 110 0.50 -10.07 -13.69
C PHE A 110 0.48 -10.37 -15.19
N ASP A 111 1.53 -9.94 -15.88
CA ASP A 111 1.78 -10.28 -17.28
C ASP A 111 2.67 -11.53 -17.34
N THR A 112 2.06 -12.66 -17.70
CA THR A 112 2.73 -13.95 -17.82
C THR A 112 3.70 -14.02 -19.02
N GLN A 113 3.53 -13.18 -20.03
CA GLN A 113 4.42 -13.21 -21.20
C GLN A 113 5.78 -12.62 -20.89
N ASN A 114 5.79 -11.53 -20.13
CA ASN A 114 7.02 -10.82 -19.76
C ASN A 114 7.49 -11.15 -18.33
N ASN A 115 6.71 -11.92 -17.57
CA ASN A 115 6.94 -12.20 -16.15
C ASN A 115 7.07 -10.91 -15.31
N ILE A 116 6.15 -9.97 -15.53
CA ILE A 116 6.13 -8.67 -14.85
C ILE A 116 4.86 -8.56 -14.01
N SER A 117 5.04 -8.37 -12.71
CA SER A 117 3.98 -7.98 -11.78
C SER A 117 3.97 -6.46 -11.63
N THR A 118 2.81 -5.83 -11.74
CA THR A 118 2.64 -4.39 -11.55
C THR A 118 1.49 -4.11 -10.59
N MET A 119 1.59 -3.00 -9.85
CA MET A 119 0.51 -2.51 -9.00
C MET A 119 0.12 -1.09 -9.44
N SER A 120 -1.07 -0.93 -10.01
CA SER A 120 -1.57 0.32 -10.58
C SER A 120 -2.91 0.74 -9.99
N ALA A 121 -3.28 2.01 -10.21
CA ALA A 121 -4.55 2.55 -9.75
C ALA A 121 -5.62 2.42 -10.85
N GLU A 122 -6.44 1.39 -10.73
CA GLU A 122 -7.51 1.06 -11.67
C GLU A 122 -8.86 1.66 -11.26
N TRP A 123 -9.80 1.68 -12.20
CA TRP A 123 -11.17 2.07 -11.91
C TRP A 123 -11.83 1.04 -11.00
N VAL A 124 -12.68 1.50 -10.08
CA VAL A 124 -13.48 0.62 -9.23
C VAL A 124 -14.51 -0.16 -10.05
N SER A 125 -14.87 -1.36 -9.60
CA SER A 125 -16.04 -2.07 -10.15
C SER A 125 -17.36 -1.47 -9.65
N LYS A 126 -18.48 -1.80 -10.30
CA LYS A 126 -19.82 -1.46 -9.81
C LYS A 126 -20.09 -2.05 -8.43
N ALA A 127 -19.61 -3.26 -8.16
CA ALA A 127 -19.70 -3.89 -6.85
C ALA A 127 -18.97 -3.06 -5.77
N ASN A 128 -17.75 -2.60 -6.04
CA ASN A 128 -17.02 -1.75 -5.10
C ASN A 128 -17.74 -0.42 -4.85
N ALA A 129 -18.19 0.25 -5.92
CA ALA A 129 -18.94 1.50 -5.81
C ALA A 129 -20.20 1.33 -4.95
N LYS A 130 -20.90 0.20 -5.10
CA LYS A 130 -22.09 -0.14 -4.29
C LYS A 130 -21.73 -0.37 -2.82
N GLN A 131 -20.61 -1.05 -2.53
CA GLN A 131 -20.11 -1.25 -1.17
C GLN A 131 -19.75 0.08 -0.50
N ARG A 132 -19.01 0.94 -1.20
CA ARG A 132 -18.62 2.28 -0.73
C ARG A 132 -19.85 3.14 -0.42
N ARG A 133 -20.84 3.16 -1.33
CA ARG A 133 -22.13 3.83 -1.10
C ARG A 133 -22.83 3.33 0.17
N GLY A 134 -22.79 2.03 0.43
CA GLY A 134 -23.38 1.42 1.63
C GLY A 134 -22.76 1.90 2.95
N ARG A 135 -21.58 2.54 2.93
CA ARG A 135 -20.93 3.09 4.13
C ARG A 135 -21.57 4.37 4.63
N ALA A 136 -22.29 5.12 3.79
CA ALA A 136 -22.98 6.35 4.16
C ALA A 136 -24.35 6.12 4.83
N GLY A 137 -24.96 4.95 4.67
CA GLY A 137 -26.36 4.69 5.03
C GLY A 137 -26.56 3.85 6.29
N ARG A 138 -25.58 3.82 7.22
CA ARG A 138 -25.61 2.89 8.37
C ARG A 138 -26.40 3.40 9.56
N VAL A 139 -26.25 4.68 9.89
CA VAL A 139 -26.87 5.29 11.08
C VAL A 139 -28.03 6.20 10.75
N GLN A 140 -28.00 6.84 9.57
CA GLN A 140 -29.03 7.73 9.07
C GLN A 140 -28.94 7.81 7.53
N PRO A 141 -29.88 8.48 6.84
CA PRO A 141 -29.72 8.79 5.42
C PRO A 141 -28.38 9.50 5.18
N GLY A 142 -27.70 9.14 4.10
CA GLY A 142 -26.38 9.68 3.80
C GLY A 142 -26.14 9.85 2.31
N HIS A 143 -25.02 10.51 1.98
CA HIS A 143 -24.66 10.91 0.63
C HIS A 143 -23.39 10.19 0.18
N CYS A 144 -23.37 9.74 -1.08
CA CYS A 144 -22.19 9.17 -1.70
C CYS A 144 -21.87 9.91 -3.00
N TYR A 145 -20.70 10.55 -3.05
CA TYR A 145 -20.22 11.32 -4.19
C TYR A 145 -19.17 10.50 -4.95
N HIS A 146 -19.46 10.16 -6.20
CA HIS A 146 -18.55 9.39 -7.05
C HIS A 146 -17.77 10.32 -7.99
N LEU A 147 -16.44 10.22 -8.00
CA LEU A 147 -15.55 11.06 -8.83
C LEU A 147 -15.33 10.50 -10.24
N TYR A 148 -16.37 9.95 -10.84
CA TYR A 148 -16.40 9.53 -12.23
C TYR A 148 -17.70 9.99 -12.89
N ASN A 149 -17.64 10.35 -14.17
CA ASN A 149 -18.80 10.81 -14.91
C ASN A 149 -19.75 9.64 -15.26
N GLY A 150 -20.96 9.97 -15.72
CA GLY A 150 -21.98 8.98 -16.07
C GLY A 150 -21.55 8.02 -17.19
N LEU A 151 -20.74 8.49 -18.15
CA LEU A 151 -20.18 7.63 -19.19
C LEU A 151 -19.25 6.57 -18.59
N ARG A 152 -18.30 6.97 -17.74
CA ARG A 152 -17.41 6.04 -17.04
C ARG A 152 -18.21 5.06 -16.18
N ALA A 153 -19.23 5.54 -15.46
CA ALA A 153 -20.10 4.67 -14.65
C ALA A 153 -20.77 3.56 -15.47
N SER A 154 -21.19 3.86 -16.70
CA SER A 154 -21.80 2.86 -17.61
C SER A 154 -20.80 1.82 -18.12
N LEU A 155 -19.50 2.16 -18.12
CA LEU A 155 -18.40 1.33 -18.63
C LEU A 155 -17.62 0.59 -17.52
N LEU A 156 -18.02 0.73 -16.26
CA LEU A 156 -17.37 -0.01 -15.17
C LEU A 156 -17.73 -1.50 -15.25
N ASP A 157 -16.74 -2.36 -15.01
CA ASP A 157 -16.95 -3.78 -14.82
C ASP A 157 -17.86 -4.02 -13.61
N ASP A 158 -18.67 -5.07 -13.67
CA ASP A 158 -19.60 -5.37 -12.58
C ASP A 158 -18.86 -5.79 -11.30
N TYR A 159 -17.77 -6.55 -11.45
CA TYR A 159 -16.93 -7.06 -10.37
C TYR A 159 -15.46 -6.94 -10.75
N GLN A 160 -14.59 -6.85 -9.74
CA GLN A 160 -13.15 -6.97 -9.94
C GLN A 160 -12.79 -8.40 -10.32
N LEU A 161 -11.76 -8.57 -11.14
CA LEU A 161 -11.21 -9.88 -11.42
C LEU A 161 -10.65 -10.48 -10.11
N PRO A 162 -10.97 -11.74 -9.78
CA PRO A 162 -10.42 -12.43 -8.61
C PRO A 162 -8.89 -12.35 -8.57
N GLU A 163 -8.31 -12.11 -7.39
CA GLU A 163 -6.86 -11.92 -7.24
C GLU A 163 -6.06 -13.10 -7.82
N ILE A 164 -6.53 -14.33 -7.62
CA ILE A 164 -5.93 -15.56 -8.15
C ILE A 164 -5.67 -15.52 -9.67
N LEU A 165 -6.44 -14.74 -10.44
CA LEU A 165 -6.33 -14.64 -11.89
C LEU A 165 -5.39 -13.51 -12.35
N ARG A 166 -4.88 -12.68 -11.43
CA ARG A 166 -4.11 -11.48 -11.76
C ARG A 166 -2.90 -11.21 -10.87
N THR A 167 -2.57 -12.13 -9.96
CA THR A 167 -1.39 -12.03 -9.09
C THR A 167 -0.40 -13.16 -9.36
N PRO A 168 0.90 -12.95 -9.13
CA PRO A 168 1.86 -14.05 -9.01
C PRO A 168 1.43 -15.05 -7.93
N LEU A 169 1.73 -16.34 -8.11
CA LEU A 169 1.18 -17.44 -7.30
C LEU A 169 2.18 -18.09 -6.35
N GLU A 170 3.41 -17.58 -6.24
CA GLU A 170 4.51 -18.21 -5.49
C GLU A 170 4.16 -18.41 -4.02
N GLU A 171 3.55 -17.40 -3.37
CA GLU A 171 3.11 -17.51 -1.98
C GLU A 171 2.05 -18.61 -1.81
N LEU A 172 1.08 -18.67 -2.72
CA LEU A 172 0.02 -19.68 -2.70
C LEU A 172 0.58 -21.08 -2.96
N CYS A 173 1.53 -21.23 -3.89
CA CYS A 173 2.22 -22.50 -4.14
C CYS A 173 2.95 -23.02 -2.88
N LEU A 174 3.62 -22.13 -2.13
CA LEU A 174 4.22 -22.48 -0.84
C LEU A 174 3.17 -22.90 0.20
N GLN A 175 2.03 -22.19 0.26
CA GLN A 175 0.92 -22.55 1.17
C GLN A 175 0.35 -23.94 0.86
N ILE A 176 0.15 -24.28 -0.41
CA ILE A 176 -0.33 -25.60 -0.83
C ILE A 176 0.61 -26.71 -0.35
N LYS A 177 1.93 -26.49 -0.49
CA LYS A 177 2.93 -27.49 -0.11
C LYS A 177 3.12 -27.59 1.40
N ILE A 178 3.14 -26.48 2.15
CA ILE A 178 3.31 -26.53 3.62
C ILE A 178 2.10 -27.18 4.30
N LEU A 179 0.91 -27.02 3.73
CA LEU A 179 -0.33 -27.67 4.16
C LEU A 179 -0.51 -29.10 3.62
N ARG A 180 0.43 -29.58 2.78
CA ARG A 180 0.44 -30.92 2.19
C ARG A 180 -0.84 -31.26 1.41
N LEU A 181 -1.33 -30.32 0.61
CA LEU A 181 -2.57 -30.47 -0.16
C LEU A 181 -2.40 -31.24 -1.49
N GLY A 182 -1.20 -31.77 -1.76
CA GLY A 182 -0.86 -32.54 -2.96
C GLY A 182 -0.07 -31.74 -4.00
N GLY A 183 -0.21 -32.12 -5.28
CA GLY A 183 0.45 -31.43 -6.39
C GLY A 183 -0.14 -30.05 -6.64
N ILE A 184 0.73 -29.05 -6.89
CA ILE A 184 0.34 -27.63 -6.97
C ILE A 184 -0.68 -27.40 -8.09
N ALA A 185 -0.35 -27.81 -9.32
CA ALA A 185 -1.24 -27.64 -10.48
C ALA A 185 -2.58 -28.39 -10.30
N CYS A 186 -2.54 -29.61 -9.74
CA CYS A 186 -3.73 -30.41 -9.46
C CYS A 186 -4.66 -29.77 -8.42
N PHE A 187 -4.10 -29.09 -7.42
CA PHE A 187 -4.91 -28.36 -6.45
C PHE A 187 -5.51 -27.09 -7.06
N LEU A 188 -4.70 -26.30 -7.78
CA LEU A 188 -5.14 -25.02 -8.36
C LEU A 188 -6.23 -25.18 -9.42
N SER A 189 -6.21 -26.29 -10.18
CA SER A 189 -7.27 -26.60 -11.16
C SER A 189 -8.64 -26.89 -10.55
N ARG A 190 -8.71 -27.11 -9.22
CA ARG A 190 -9.95 -27.39 -8.47
C ARG A 190 -10.54 -26.16 -7.79
N LEU A 191 -9.92 -24.99 -7.94
CA LEU A 191 -10.44 -23.74 -7.40
C LEU A 191 -11.73 -23.31 -8.12
N MET A 192 -12.48 -22.39 -7.51
CA MET A 192 -13.68 -21.81 -8.11
C MET A 192 -13.36 -21.11 -9.44
N ASP A 193 -12.29 -20.32 -9.42
CA ASP A 193 -11.71 -19.65 -10.59
C ASP A 193 -10.24 -20.10 -10.72
N PRO A 194 -9.96 -21.16 -11.51
CA PRO A 194 -8.60 -21.66 -11.69
C PRO A 194 -7.69 -20.63 -12.40
N PRO A 195 -6.45 -20.41 -11.94
CA PRO A 195 -5.47 -19.60 -12.66
C PRO A 195 -5.04 -20.27 -13.97
N SER A 196 -4.38 -19.52 -14.86
CA SER A 196 -3.84 -20.09 -16.09
C SER A 196 -2.64 -21.01 -15.82
N ASP A 197 -2.49 -22.05 -16.65
CA ASP A 197 -1.38 -23.00 -16.53
C ASP A 197 -0.01 -22.32 -16.67
N GLU A 198 0.07 -21.25 -17.46
CA GLU A 198 1.28 -20.43 -17.61
C GLU A 198 1.66 -19.76 -16.29
N ALA A 199 0.69 -19.16 -15.58
CA ALA A 199 0.95 -18.50 -14.30
C ALA A 199 1.43 -19.51 -13.26
N VAL A 200 0.80 -20.69 -13.19
CA VAL A 200 1.21 -21.78 -12.30
C VAL A 200 2.64 -22.26 -12.61
N SER A 201 2.92 -22.50 -13.89
CA SER A 201 4.24 -22.98 -14.33
C SER A 201 5.35 -21.97 -14.03
N LEU A 202 5.08 -20.67 -14.23
CA LEU A 202 6.02 -19.61 -13.91
C LEU A 202 6.31 -19.53 -12.40
N SER A 203 5.28 -19.61 -11.55
CA SER A 203 5.47 -19.56 -10.10
C SER A 203 6.21 -20.78 -9.56
N ILE A 204 5.94 -22.00 -10.07
CA ILE A 204 6.70 -23.20 -9.70
C ILE A 204 8.17 -23.05 -10.12
N LYS A 205 8.42 -22.63 -11.36
CA LYS A 205 9.78 -22.41 -11.88
C LYS A 205 10.53 -21.38 -11.02
N HIS A 206 9.90 -20.26 -10.69
CA HIS A 206 10.51 -19.22 -9.86
C HIS A 206 10.85 -19.75 -8.46
N LEU A 207 9.97 -20.53 -7.84
CA LEU A 207 10.25 -21.16 -6.54
C LEU A 207 11.41 -22.17 -6.59
N MET A 208 11.56 -22.90 -7.70
CA MET A 208 12.72 -23.77 -7.92
C MET A 208 14.01 -22.95 -8.07
N GLU A 209 14.00 -21.85 -8.83
CA GLU A 209 15.15 -20.94 -8.98
C GLU A 209 15.53 -20.29 -7.63
N LEU A 210 14.55 -19.99 -6.79
CA LEU A 210 14.75 -19.52 -5.42
C LEU A 210 15.24 -20.62 -4.46
N ASN A 211 15.31 -21.88 -4.91
CA ASN A 211 15.61 -23.06 -4.08
C ASN A 211 14.60 -23.23 -2.92
N ALA A 212 13.37 -22.74 -3.09
CA ALA A 212 12.27 -22.97 -2.16
C ALA A 212 11.61 -24.33 -2.42
N LEU A 213 11.60 -24.77 -3.68
CA LEU A 213 11.22 -26.12 -4.11
C LEU A 213 12.42 -26.84 -4.73
N ASP A 214 12.47 -28.16 -4.59
CA ASP A 214 13.39 -29.01 -5.34
C ASP A 214 12.82 -29.38 -6.73
N LYS A 215 13.55 -30.22 -7.48
CA LYS A 215 13.14 -30.64 -8.84
C LYS A 215 11.91 -31.56 -8.85
N GLN A 216 11.54 -32.10 -7.70
CA GLN A 216 10.35 -32.93 -7.49
C GLN A 216 9.17 -32.09 -7.00
N GLU A 217 9.29 -30.76 -7.00
CA GLU A 217 8.33 -29.80 -6.45
C GLU A 217 8.13 -29.95 -4.94
N GLU A 218 9.06 -30.53 -4.20
CA GLU A 218 8.96 -30.68 -2.75
C GLU A 218 9.65 -29.53 -2.02
N LEU A 219 9.12 -29.17 -0.84
CA LEU A 219 9.66 -28.06 -0.05
C LEU A 219 11.06 -28.37 0.45
N THR A 220 11.98 -27.45 0.17
CA THR A 220 13.31 -27.46 0.79
C THR A 220 13.22 -26.91 2.23
N PRO A 221 14.27 -27.08 3.07
CA PRO A 221 14.32 -26.42 4.37
C PRO A 221 14.15 -24.89 4.27
N LEU A 222 14.72 -24.26 3.24
CA LEU A 222 14.51 -22.84 2.96
C LEU A 222 13.03 -22.56 2.62
N GLY A 223 12.42 -23.36 1.74
CA GLY A 223 11.01 -23.23 1.37
C GLY A 223 10.06 -23.30 2.57
N VAL A 224 10.35 -24.16 3.55
CA VAL A 224 9.58 -24.23 4.81
C VAL A 224 9.62 -22.92 5.59
N HIS A 225 10.79 -22.26 5.67
CA HIS A 225 10.89 -20.95 6.32
C HIS A 225 10.20 -19.86 5.52
N LEU A 226 10.33 -19.85 4.19
CA LEU A 226 9.65 -18.88 3.32
C LEU A 226 8.14 -18.99 3.42
N ALA A 227 7.58 -20.21 3.48
CA ALA A 227 6.14 -20.45 3.63
C ALA A 227 5.55 -19.92 4.95
N ARG A 228 6.39 -19.63 5.95
CA ARG A 228 5.97 -19.07 7.25
C ARG A 228 6.01 -17.54 7.28
N LEU A 229 6.65 -16.91 6.30
CA LEU A 229 6.75 -15.46 6.20
C LEU A 229 5.61 -14.94 5.31
N PRO A 230 4.76 -14.01 5.78
CA PRO A 230 3.62 -13.49 5.01
C PRO A 230 4.09 -12.38 4.05
N VAL A 231 5.01 -12.71 3.16
CA VAL A 231 5.59 -11.83 2.14
C VAL A 231 5.94 -12.65 0.90
N GLU A 232 6.14 -11.98 -0.23
CA GLU A 232 6.61 -12.65 -1.45
C GLU A 232 7.94 -13.39 -1.22
N PRO A 233 8.12 -14.62 -1.75
CA PRO A 233 9.25 -15.48 -1.39
C PRO A 233 10.64 -14.88 -1.65
N HIS A 234 10.77 -14.03 -2.66
CA HIS A 234 12.03 -13.34 -2.96
C HIS A 234 12.37 -12.28 -1.88
N ILE A 235 11.37 -11.53 -1.39
CA ILE A 235 11.50 -10.62 -0.24
C ILE A 235 11.77 -11.42 1.03
N GLY A 236 11.02 -12.51 1.25
CA GLY A 236 11.19 -13.41 2.39
C GLY A 236 12.62 -13.95 2.48
N LYS A 237 13.16 -14.42 1.35
CA LYS A 237 14.54 -14.92 1.28
C LYS A 237 15.55 -13.81 1.60
N MET A 238 15.34 -12.61 1.07
CA MET A 238 16.19 -11.45 1.33
C MET A 238 16.26 -11.10 2.81
N ILE A 239 15.11 -10.92 3.48
CA ILE A 239 15.07 -10.53 4.89
C ILE A 239 15.56 -11.66 5.82
N LEU A 240 15.30 -12.92 5.45
CA LEU A 240 15.78 -14.10 6.19
C LEU A 240 17.32 -14.15 6.20
N PHE A 241 17.95 -13.97 5.04
CA PHE A 241 19.41 -13.89 4.96
C PHE A 241 19.97 -12.62 5.60
N GLY A 242 19.22 -11.51 5.58
CA GLY A 242 19.58 -10.30 6.33
C GLY A 242 19.70 -10.54 7.84
N ALA A 243 18.79 -11.33 8.41
CA ALA A 243 18.88 -11.77 9.80
C ALA A 243 20.08 -12.71 10.03
N LEU A 244 20.20 -13.76 9.21
CA LEU A 244 21.26 -14.77 9.34
C LEU A 244 22.68 -14.21 9.20
N PHE A 245 22.88 -13.19 8.37
CA PHE A 245 24.17 -12.54 8.16
C PHE A 245 24.36 -11.26 8.99
N CYS A 246 23.47 -11.00 9.95
CA CYS A 246 23.55 -9.86 10.87
C CYS A 246 23.63 -8.50 10.16
N CYS A 247 22.98 -8.36 8.99
CA CYS A 247 22.89 -7.12 8.22
C CYS A 247 21.43 -6.65 8.08
N LEU A 248 20.65 -6.85 9.15
CA LEU A 248 19.19 -6.74 9.12
C LEU A 248 18.71 -5.34 8.71
N ASP A 249 19.17 -4.27 9.36
CA ASP A 249 18.63 -2.92 9.14
C ASP A 249 18.70 -2.42 7.68
N PRO A 250 19.86 -2.45 6.99
CA PRO A 250 19.93 -2.04 5.59
C PRO A 250 19.15 -2.98 4.66
N VAL A 251 19.13 -4.29 4.95
CA VAL A 251 18.36 -5.25 4.16
C VAL A 251 16.86 -5.01 4.28
N LEU A 252 16.35 -4.70 5.48
CA LEU A 252 14.95 -4.35 5.68
C LEU A 252 14.57 -3.06 4.93
N THR A 253 15.48 -2.08 4.85
CA THR A 253 15.29 -0.86 4.06
C THR A 253 15.14 -1.18 2.57
N ILE A 254 16.02 -2.05 2.04
CA ILE A 254 15.95 -2.48 0.63
C ILE A 254 14.67 -3.26 0.37
N ALA A 255 14.35 -4.26 1.20
CA ALA A 255 13.13 -5.05 1.09
C ALA A 255 11.86 -4.19 1.09
N ALA A 256 11.81 -3.15 1.95
CA ALA A 256 10.69 -2.23 2.00
C ALA A 256 10.55 -1.42 0.71
N SER A 257 11.66 -0.94 0.16
CA SER A 257 11.65 -0.18 -1.10
C SER A 257 11.20 -1.02 -2.30
N LEU A 258 11.60 -2.29 -2.37
CA LEU A 258 11.20 -3.22 -3.43
C LEU A 258 9.72 -3.61 -3.31
N SER A 259 9.22 -3.78 -2.09
CA SER A 259 7.83 -4.17 -1.83
C SER A 259 6.83 -3.01 -2.03
N PHE A 260 7.29 -1.76 -1.97
CA PHE A 260 6.42 -0.58 -2.10
C PHE A 260 6.82 0.33 -3.25
N LYS A 261 7.89 1.11 -3.07
CA LYS A 261 8.59 1.93 -4.08
C LYS A 261 9.79 2.62 -3.43
N ASP A 262 10.69 3.14 -4.26
CA ASP A 262 11.79 3.98 -3.80
C ASP A 262 11.30 5.39 -3.36
N PRO A 263 12.05 6.08 -2.48
CA PRO A 263 11.66 7.38 -1.95
C PRO A 263 11.97 8.56 -2.88
N PHE A 264 12.65 8.37 -4.01
CA PHE A 264 13.07 9.49 -4.84
C PHE A 264 11.90 10.04 -5.66
N VAL A 265 11.87 11.36 -5.80
CA VAL A 265 10.96 12.08 -6.68
C VAL A 265 11.75 12.89 -7.69
N ILE A 266 11.22 13.03 -8.89
CA ILE A 266 11.86 13.84 -9.93
C ILE A 266 10.88 14.96 -10.32
N PRO A 267 11.06 16.18 -9.77
CA PRO A 267 10.25 17.33 -10.18
C PRO A 267 10.53 17.72 -11.63
N LEU A 268 9.51 18.16 -12.37
CA LEU A 268 9.68 18.67 -13.72
C LEU A 268 10.73 19.79 -13.76
N GLY A 269 11.67 19.70 -14.71
CA GLY A 269 12.73 20.69 -14.92
C GLY A 269 13.90 20.60 -13.96
N LYS A 270 13.91 19.61 -13.04
CA LYS A 270 15.02 19.36 -12.10
C LYS A 270 15.69 18.01 -12.29
N GLU A 271 15.44 17.33 -13.42
CA GLU A 271 15.88 15.97 -13.72
C GLU A 271 17.40 15.81 -13.56
N LYS A 272 18.19 16.69 -14.21
CA LYS A 272 19.67 16.65 -14.15
C LYS A 272 20.21 16.84 -12.72
N ILE A 273 19.56 17.69 -11.93
CA ILE A 273 19.99 17.99 -10.56
C ILE A 273 19.63 16.82 -9.65
N ALA A 274 18.42 16.27 -9.79
CA ALA A 274 17.98 15.09 -9.04
C ALA A 274 18.87 13.87 -9.33
N ASP A 275 19.24 13.64 -10.59
CA ASP A 275 20.17 12.57 -10.96
C ASP A 275 21.57 12.76 -10.35
N ALA A 276 22.07 14.00 -10.31
CA ALA A 276 23.35 14.29 -9.66
C ALA A 276 23.29 14.01 -8.15
N ARG A 277 22.20 14.39 -7.47
CA ARG A 277 21.99 14.10 -6.03
C ARG A 277 21.81 12.61 -5.75
N ARG A 278 21.15 11.87 -6.63
CA ARG A 278 21.06 10.41 -6.52
C ARG A 278 22.44 9.75 -6.66
N LYS A 279 23.25 10.20 -7.62
CA LYS A 279 24.64 9.73 -7.78
C LYS A 279 25.52 10.08 -6.59
N GLU A 280 25.33 11.25 -5.98
CA GLU A 280 26.01 11.65 -4.75
C GLU A 280 25.70 10.66 -3.61
N LEU A 281 24.42 10.31 -3.42
CA LEU A 281 24.00 9.31 -2.43
C LEU A 281 24.49 7.89 -2.76
N ALA A 282 24.72 7.58 -4.03
CA ALA A 282 25.25 6.28 -4.44
C ALA A 282 26.71 6.07 -4.00
N LYS A 283 27.47 7.16 -3.81
CA LYS A 283 28.92 7.11 -3.55
C LYS A 283 29.59 6.21 -4.61
N ASP A 284 30.54 5.35 -4.22
CA ASP A 284 31.22 4.41 -5.11
C ASP A 284 30.56 3.01 -5.17
N THR A 285 29.36 2.85 -4.61
CA THR A 285 28.73 1.52 -4.42
C THR A 285 28.27 0.86 -5.72
N LYS A 286 28.03 1.65 -6.78
CA LYS A 286 27.43 1.21 -8.05
C LYS A 286 26.12 0.42 -7.83
N SER A 287 25.34 0.78 -6.81
CA SER A 287 24.13 0.07 -6.40
C SER A 287 22.99 1.03 -6.08
N ASP A 288 21.90 0.92 -6.84
CA ASP A 288 20.67 1.68 -6.57
C ASP A 288 20.07 1.31 -5.21
N HIS A 289 20.14 0.04 -4.82
CA HIS A 289 19.66 -0.42 -3.52
C HIS A 289 20.43 0.23 -2.36
N LEU A 290 21.77 0.30 -2.45
CA LEU A 290 22.58 0.97 -1.42
C LEU A 290 22.40 2.49 -1.45
N THR A 291 22.02 3.05 -2.60
CA THR A 291 21.64 4.47 -2.70
C THR A 291 20.39 4.75 -1.88
N VAL A 292 19.39 3.87 -1.90
CA VAL A 292 18.20 3.96 -1.04
C VAL A 292 18.57 3.83 0.43
N VAL A 293 19.47 2.91 0.79
CA VAL A 293 19.96 2.78 2.18
C VAL A 293 20.63 4.06 2.65
N ASN A 294 21.57 4.60 1.89
CA ASN A 294 22.26 5.86 2.22
C ASN A 294 21.28 7.03 2.38
N ALA A 295 20.26 7.11 1.51
CA ALA A 295 19.21 8.13 1.59
C ALA A 295 18.35 7.98 2.86
N PHE A 296 18.02 6.74 3.22
CA PHE A 296 17.20 6.45 4.38
C PHE A 296 17.96 6.75 5.69
N GLU A 297 19.21 6.30 5.81
CA GLU A 297 20.06 6.57 6.99
C GLU A 297 20.27 8.09 7.19
N GLY A 298 20.54 8.82 6.10
CA GLY A 298 20.67 10.28 6.16
C GLY A 298 19.38 10.98 6.56
N TRP A 299 18.22 10.47 6.13
CA TRP A 299 16.92 10.97 6.57
C TRP A 299 16.68 10.72 8.07
N GLU A 300 17.02 9.54 8.59
CA GLU A 300 16.88 9.24 10.02
C GLU A 300 17.79 10.13 10.88
N GLU A 301 19.00 10.41 10.42
CA GLU A 301 19.89 11.38 11.07
C GLU A 301 19.33 12.80 11.04
N ALA A 302 18.84 13.26 9.87
CA ALA A 302 18.22 14.57 9.75
C ALA A 302 16.98 14.71 10.65
N ARG A 303 16.17 13.66 10.74
CA ARG A 303 15.01 13.59 11.63
C ARG A 303 15.38 13.70 13.11
N ARG A 304 16.48 13.06 13.55
CA ARG A 304 17.01 13.19 14.91
C ARG A 304 17.45 14.62 15.25
N ARG A 305 17.90 15.40 14.26
CA ARG A 305 18.29 16.81 14.42
C ARG A 305 17.09 17.76 14.46
N GLY A 306 15.90 17.30 14.06
CA GLY A 306 14.64 18.02 14.17
C GLY A 306 13.93 18.23 12.84
N PHE A 307 12.65 18.60 12.91
CA PHE A 307 11.73 18.64 11.76
C PHE A 307 12.20 19.54 10.61
N ARG A 308 12.87 20.65 10.91
CA ARG A 308 13.41 21.55 9.87
C ARG A 308 14.52 20.87 9.06
N HIS A 309 15.46 20.20 9.74
CA HIS A 309 16.55 19.46 9.10
C HIS A 309 16.03 18.29 8.28
N GLU A 310 15.02 17.56 8.76
CA GLU A 310 14.35 16.51 8.00
C GLU A 310 13.80 17.02 6.67
N LYS A 311 13.08 18.16 6.72
CA LYS A 311 12.48 18.78 5.54
C LYS A 311 13.52 19.29 4.56
N ASP A 312 14.58 19.93 5.07
CA ASP A 312 15.68 20.43 4.25
C ASP A 312 16.42 19.29 3.55
N TYR A 313 16.68 18.18 4.25
CA TYR A 313 17.29 16.97 3.69
C TYR A 313 16.43 16.35 2.58
N CYS A 314 15.13 16.19 2.83
CA CYS A 314 14.21 15.65 1.81
C CYS A 314 14.14 16.55 0.58
N TRP A 315 14.19 17.87 0.76
CA TRP A 315 14.18 18.82 -0.35
C TRP A 315 15.47 18.79 -1.16
N GLU A 316 16.63 18.75 -0.50
CA GLU A 316 17.94 18.74 -1.14
C GLU A 316 18.16 17.48 -2.00
N TYR A 317 17.78 16.31 -1.48
CA TYR A 317 17.97 15.02 -2.13
C TYR A 317 16.75 14.54 -2.92
N PHE A 318 15.72 15.37 -3.08
CA PHE A 318 14.49 15.04 -3.79
C PHE A 318 13.84 13.74 -3.28
N LEU A 319 13.62 13.66 -1.97
CA LEU A 319 13.02 12.51 -1.30
C LEU A 319 11.60 12.84 -0.84
N SER A 320 10.72 11.85 -0.93
CA SER A 320 9.39 11.89 -0.34
C SER A 320 9.44 11.43 1.12
N SER A 321 9.30 12.37 2.07
CA SER A 321 9.18 12.06 3.51
C SER A 321 8.02 11.08 3.79
N ASN A 322 6.90 11.22 3.06
CA ASN A 322 5.75 10.31 3.17
C ASN A 322 6.10 8.87 2.76
N THR A 323 6.95 8.69 1.73
CA THR A 323 7.44 7.38 1.32
C THR A 323 8.41 6.83 2.37
N LEU A 324 9.39 7.63 2.82
CA LEU A 324 10.37 7.23 3.84
C LEU A 324 9.70 6.76 5.14
N GLN A 325 8.68 7.48 5.61
CA GLN A 325 7.91 7.09 6.78
C GLN A 325 7.15 5.76 6.58
N MET A 326 6.65 5.49 5.37
CA MET A 326 6.04 4.20 5.06
C MET A 326 7.07 3.07 5.04
N LEU A 327 8.24 3.30 4.43
CA LEU A 327 9.35 2.33 4.44
C LEU A 327 9.78 1.98 5.87
N HIS A 328 9.92 3.00 6.74
CA HIS A 328 10.20 2.80 8.16
C HIS A 328 9.15 1.89 8.85
N ASN A 329 7.86 2.09 8.56
CA ASN A 329 6.80 1.25 9.11
C ASN A 329 6.88 -0.20 8.61
N MET A 330 7.22 -0.40 7.33
CA MET A 330 7.38 -1.73 6.73
C MET A 330 8.59 -2.47 7.31
N LYS A 331 9.73 -1.78 7.55
CA LYS A 331 10.88 -2.35 8.26
C LYS A 331 10.45 -2.96 9.61
N GLY A 332 9.66 -2.22 10.39
CA GLY A 332 9.12 -2.71 11.65
C GLY A 332 8.20 -3.93 11.52
N GLN A 333 7.44 -4.05 10.43
CA GLN A 333 6.61 -5.24 10.16
C GLN A 333 7.47 -6.44 9.78
N PHE A 334 8.44 -6.29 8.89
CA PHE A 334 9.36 -7.37 8.53
C PHE A 334 10.15 -7.90 9.72
N ALA A 335 10.62 -7.02 10.60
CA ALA A 335 11.27 -7.43 11.85
C ALA A 335 10.34 -8.27 12.74
N LYS A 336 9.04 -7.93 12.81
CA LYS A 336 8.04 -8.74 13.54
C LYS A 336 7.79 -10.10 12.88
N HIS A 337 7.78 -10.16 11.54
CA HIS A 337 7.64 -11.42 10.81
C HIS A 337 8.82 -12.36 11.11
N LEU A 338 10.05 -11.83 11.08
CA LEU A 338 11.26 -12.57 11.43
C LEU A 338 11.25 -13.04 12.89
N LEU A 339 10.88 -12.15 13.82
CA LEU A 339 10.73 -12.50 15.23
C LEU A 339 9.71 -13.64 15.44
N GLY A 340 8.56 -13.58 14.75
CA GLY A 340 7.54 -14.63 14.78
C GLY A 340 8.02 -15.95 14.17
N ALA A 341 8.95 -15.91 13.21
CA ALA A 341 9.58 -17.06 12.60
C ALA A 341 10.80 -17.61 13.38
N GLY A 342 11.28 -16.87 14.39
CA GLY A 342 12.41 -17.26 15.25
C GLY A 342 13.79 -16.91 14.71
N PHE A 343 13.92 -15.84 13.90
CA PHE A 343 15.17 -15.36 13.32
C PHE A 343 15.57 -13.97 13.83
#